data_AF-A0A6P5ZNG6-F1
#
_entry.id   AF-A0A6P5ZNG6-F1
#
_cell.length_a   1.000
_cell.length_b   1.000
_cell.length_c   1.000
_cell.angle_alpha   90.00
_cell.angle_beta   90.00
_cell.angle_gamma   90.00
#
_symmetry.space_group_name_H-M   'P 1'
#
loop_
_entity.id
_entity.type
_entity.pdbx_description
1 polymer ?
#
loop_
_entity_poly.entity_id
_entity_poly.type
_entity_poly.pdbx_seq_one_letter_code
_entity_poly.pdbx_strand_id
1 'polypeptide(L)'
;MSVEELDANVKQSFLVWRRSLARLKENEKLGLTPFEKNLDPEAALLVMVVDASVPLFCNCLDLEAYAREIDEHKRTLLIVNKAVLLPVSISMQKSDDPDTKVYAREKLLARLQSKAEEIVKMRKSGCSTSRSSNIQSPSGNAEGTSAPNNVVEGFVGYPNVGKSSTINALLGQKRACVTSTPGKTKHFQTLIISDELTLCDCPGLVFPSFSSSRYEMIASGVLPLKR
;
A
#
# COMPACT_ATOMS: atom_id res chain seq x y z
N MET A 1 -25.00 5.88 11.67
CA MET A 1 -24.47 4.51 11.60
C MET A 1 -23.77 4.24 12.92
N SER A 2 -24.22 3.25 13.69
CA SER A 2 -23.57 2.89 14.95
C SER A 2 -22.26 2.13 14.70
N VAL A 3 -21.43 2.01 15.74
CA VAL A 3 -20.18 1.22 15.65
C VAL A 3 -20.49 -0.25 15.37
N GLU A 4 -21.57 -0.77 15.96
CA GLU A 4 -22.03 -2.14 15.79
C GLU A 4 -22.58 -2.37 14.38
N GLU A 5 -23.34 -1.41 13.84
CA GLU A 5 -23.80 -1.46 12.45
C GLU A 5 -22.64 -1.44 11.46
N LEU A 6 -21.62 -0.63 11.71
CA LEU A 6 -20.42 -0.57 10.88
C LEU A 6 -19.65 -1.90 10.90
N ASP A 7 -19.43 -2.47 12.08
CA ASP A 7 -18.76 -3.77 12.24
C ASP A 7 -19.55 -4.91 11.57
N ALA A 8 -20.87 -4.92 11.72
CA ALA A 8 -21.74 -5.87 11.03
C ALA A 8 -21.64 -5.75 9.50
N ASN A 9 -21.63 -4.52 8.97
CA ASN A 9 -21.51 -4.25 7.54
C ASN A 9 -20.14 -4.70 6.98
N VAL A 10 -19.06 -4.45 7.71
CA VAL A 10 -17.70 -4.90 7.35
C VAL A 10 -17.62 -6.42 7.32
N LYS A 11 -18.14 -7.09 8.36
CA LYS A 11 -18.18 -8.56 8.44
C LYS A 11 -19.00 -9.17 7.30
N GLN A 12 -20.18 -8.60 7.01
CA GLN A 12 -21.04 -9.09 5.95
C GLN A 12 -20.39 -8.93 4.56
N SER A 13 -19.79 -7.78 4.29
CA SER A 13 -19.07 -7.52 3.04
C SER A 13 -17.90 -8.50 2.85
N PHE A 14 -17.15 -8.77 3.92
CA PHE A 14 -16.08 -9.76 3.91
C PHE A 14 -16.59 -11.17 3.64
N LEU A 15 -17.71 -11.57 4.25
CA LEU A 15 -18.32 -12.89 4.02
C LEU A 15 -18.81 -13.06 2.59
N VAL A 16 -19.47 -12.04 2.01
CA VAL A 16 -19.94 -12.06 0.62
C VAL A 16 -18.76 -12.24 -0.33
N TRP A 17 -17.70 -11.44 -0.16
CA TRP A 17 -16.49 -11.55 -0.97
C TRP A 17 -15.84 -12.94 -0.84
N ARG A 18 -15.73 -13.48 0.37
CA ARG A 18 -15.19 -14.84 0.60
C ARG A 18 -16.02 -15.93 -0.09
N ARG A 19 -17.35 -15.82 -0.08
CA ARG A 19 -18.24 -16.77 -0.78
C ARG A 19 -18.02 -16.71 -2.29
N SER A 20 -17.84 -15.52 -2.85
CA SER A 20 -17.53 -15.36 -4.28
C SER A 20 -16.21 -16.04 -4.66
N LEU A 21 -15.15 -15.86 -3.85
CA LEU A 21 -13.88 -16.55 -4.07
C LEU A 21 -13.99 -18.07 -3.96
N ALA A 22 -14.78 -18.58 -3.01
CA ALA A 22 -14.99 -20.02 -2.84
C ALA A 22 -15.69 -20.65 -4.06
N ARG A 23 -16.70 -19.97 -4.61
CA ARG A 23 -17.40 -20.41 -5.84
C ARG A 23 -16.45 -20.50 -7.03
N LEU A 24 -15.57 -19.51 -7.20
CA LEU A 24 -14.57 -19.53 -8.27
C LEU A 24 -13.58 -20.70 -8.12
N LYS A 25 -13.16 -21.00 -6.87
CA LYS A 25 -12.25 -22.11 -6.58
C LYS A 25 -12.83 -23.49 -6.94
N GLU A 26 -14.12 -23.71 -6.68
CA GLU A 26 -14.79 -24.98 -6.99
C GLU A 26 -14.84 -25.26 -8.50
N ASN A 27 -14.98 -24.21 -9.32
CA ASN A 27 -15.14 -24.33 -10.76
C ASN A 27 -13.83 -24.68 -11.50
N GLU A 28 -12.66 -24.29 -10.98
CA GLU A 28 -11.41 -24.37 -11.76
C GLU A 28 -10.30 -25.25 -11.15
N LYS A 29 -10.52 -25.94 -10.02
CA LYS A 29 -9.47 -26.70 -9.27
C LYS A 29 -8.22 -25.85 -8.97
N LEU A 30 -8.40 -24.55 -8.80
CA LEU A 30 -7.29 -23.62 -8.64
C LEU A 30 -6.85 -23.46 -7.18
N GLY A 31 -5.54 -23.27 -6.99
CA GLY A 31 -4.96 -22.91 -5.70
C GLY A 31 -5.22 -21.44 -5.42
N LEU A 32 -5.90 -21.13 -4.31
CA LEU A 32 -6.10 -19.75 -3.87
C LEU A 32 -5.02 -19.39 -2.86
N THR A 33 -4.37 -18.25 -3.07
CA THR A 33 -3.45 -17.68 -2.09
C THR A 33 -4.18 -17.36 -0.77
N PRO A 34 -3.54 -17.50 0.41
CA PRO A 34 -4.11 -16.95 1.64
C PRO A 34 -4.23 -15.45 1.45
N PHE A 35 -5.25 -14.80 2.01
CA PHE A 35 -5.44 -13.36 1.88
C PHE A 35 -5.75 -12.76 3.26
N GLU A 36 -5.33 -11.53 3.46
CA GLU A 36 -5.68 -10.70 4.62
C GLU A 36 -6.26 -9.38 4.09
N LYS A 37 -7.02 -8.62 4.89
CA LYS A 37 -7.49 -7.28 4.49
C LYS A 37 -6.89 -6.26 5.44
N ASN A 38 -5.65 -5.85 5.16
CA ASN A 38 -4.86 -4.99 6.05
C ASN A 38 -4.24 -3.82 5.26
N LEU A 39 -5.07 -3.06 4.54
CA LEU A 39 -4.66 -1.78 3.98
C LEU A 39 -4.91 -0.68 5.02
N ASP A 40 -3.95 0.21 5.21
CA ASP A 40 -4.12 1.36 6.10
C ASP A 40 -5.15 2.33 5.48
N PRO A 41 -6.30 2.56 6.14
CA PRO A 41 -7.31 3.47 5.62
C PRO A 41 -6.86 4.93 5.60
N GLU A 42 -5.88 5.32 6.41
CA GLU A 42 -5.40 6.71 6.50
C GLU A 42 -4.34 7.04 5.44
N ALA A 43 -3.76 6.02 4.80
CA ALA A 43 -2.75 6.21 3.76
C ALA A 43 -3.33 6.95 2.55
N ALA A 44 -2.72 8.09 2.23
CA ALA A 44 -3.04 8.90 1.06
C ALA A 44 -2.27 8.44 -0.18
N LEU A 45 -1.06 7.92 0.02
CA LEU A 45 -0.26 7.25 -1.00
C LEU A 45 -0.05 5.80 -0.60
N LEU A 46 -0.49 4.86 -1.43
CA LEU A 46 -0.21 3.43 -1.26
C LEU A 46 1.01 3.06 -2.10
N VAL A 47 2.07 2.62 -1.44
CA VAL A 47 3.33 2.19 -2.05
C VAL A 47 3.33 0.67 -2.13
N MET A 48 3.01 0.11 -3.30
CA MET A 48 3.07 -1.31 -3.57
C MET A 48 4.52 -1.74 -3.79
N VAL A 49 5.04 -2.63 -2.94
CA VAL A 49 6.36 -3.22 -3.09
C VAL A 49 6.24 -4.62 -3.69
N VAL A 50 6.90 -4.83 -4.83
CA VAL A 50 6.94 -6.12 -5.54
C VAL A 50 8.36 -6.67 -5.60
N ASP A 51 8.49 -7.98 -5.62
CA ASP A 51 9.77 -8.67 -5.80
C ASP A 51 10.08 -8.81 -7.30
N ALA A 52 11.23 -8.31 -7.74
CA ALA A 52 11.66 -8.34 -9.14
C ALA A 52 11.79 -9.74 -9.73
N SER A 53 11.93 -10.78 -8.91
CA SER A 53 11.97 -12.17 -9.38
C SER A 53 10.61 -12.70 -9.82
N VAL A 54 9.51 -12.16 -9.27
CA VAL A 54 8.13 -12.57 -9.57
C VAL A 54 7.16 -11.37 -9.57
N PRO A 55 7.42 -10.30 -10.34
CA PRO A 55 6.75 -9.01 -10.19
C PRO A 55 5.25 -9.09 -10.53
N LEU A 56 4.87 -9.91 -11.51
CA LEU A 56 3.47 -10.09 -11.90
C LEU A 56 2.65 -10.83 -10.83
N PHE A 57 3.26 -11.80 -10.14
CA PHE A 57 2.59 -12.60 -9.12
C PHE A 57 2.29 -11.80 -7.85
N CYS A 58 3.20 -10.88 -7.48
CA CYS A 58 3.07 -10.08 -6.26
C CYS A 58 2.48 -8.68 -6.49
N ASN A 59 2.07 -8.38 -7.73
CA ASN A 59 1.38 -7.15 -8.07
C ASN A 59 -0.15 -7.32 -7.99
N CYS A 60 -0.86 -6.24 -7.70
CA CYS A 60 -2.31 -6.19 -7.76
C CYS A 60 -2.72 -5.05 -8.68
N LEU A 61 -3.21 -5.40 -9.87
CA LEU A 61 -3.66 -4.43 -10.87
C LEU A 61 -4.89 -3.64 -10.39
N ASP A 62 -5.71 -4.27 -9.55
CA ASP A 62 -6.93 -3.66 -9.02
C ASP A 62 -6.67 -2.72 -7.84
N LEU A 63 -5.44 -2.65 -7.30
CA LEU A 63 -5.15 -1.85 -6.11
C LEU A 63 -5.45 -0.37 -6.35
N GLU A 64 -5.09 0.16 -7.52
CA GLU A 64 -5.32 1.56 -7.86
C GLU A 64 -6.81 1.88 -8.00
N ALA A 65 -7.56 1.01 -8.67
CA ALA A 65 -9.01 1.14 -8.78
C ALA A 65 -9.68 1.10 -7.40
N TYR A 66 -9.31 0.15 -6.56
CA TYR A 66 -9.79 0.02 -5.18
C TYR A 66 -9.43 1.25 -4.33
N ALA A 67 -8.21 1.77 -4.45
CA ALA A 67 -7.78 2.94 -3.69
C ALA A 67 -8.62 4.18 -4.05
N ARG A 68 -8.89 4.38 -5.35
CA ARG A 68 -9.71 5.49 -5.86
C ARG A 68 -11.19 5.33 -5.54
N GLU A 69 -11.70 4.10 -5.41
CA GLU A 69 -13.06 3.82 -4.95
C GLU A 69 -13.27 4.26 -3.49
N ILE A 70 -12.26 4.07 -2.63
CA ILE A 70 -12.30 4.53 -1.24
C ILE A 70 -12.23 6.05 -1.17
N ASP A 71 -11.29 6.64 -1.90
CA ASP A 71 -11.05 8.09 -1.91
C ASP A 71 -10.38 8.47 -3.24
N GLU A 72 -11.03 9.33 -4.00
CA GLU A 72 -10.57 9.78 -5.32
C GLU A 72 -9.20 10.48 -5.30
N HIS A 73 -8.76 10.97 -4.15
CA HIS A 73 -7.47 11.62 -3.95
C HIS A 73 -6.36 10.64 -3.59
N LYS A 74 -6.67 9.38 -3.26
CA LYS A 74 -5.64 8.36 -3.03
C LYS A 74 -4.86 8.10 -4.30
N ARG A 75 -3.57 7.86 -4.13
CA ARG A 75 -2.63 7.55 -5.22
C ARG A 75 -1.90 6.26 -4.91
N THR A 76 -1.40 5.60 -5.95
CA THR A 76 -0.58 4.40 -5.86
C THR A 76 0.79 4.65 -6.47
N LEU A 77 1.82 4.00 -5.92
CA LEU A 77 3.16 3.93 -6.48
C LEU A 77 3.65 2.48 -6.42
N LEU A 78 4.23 1.99 -7.52
CA LEU A 78 4.83 0.65 -7.59
C LEU A 78 6.35 0.74 -7.41
N ILE A 79 6.90 -0.06 -6.50
CA ILE A 79 8.34 -0.23 -6.27
C ILE A 79 8.72 -1.67 -6.58
N VAL A 80 9.59 -1.86 -7.57
CA VAL A 80 10.21 -3.14 -7.88
C VAL A 80 11.48 -3.30 -7.05
N ASN A 81 11.42 -4.16 -6.03
CA ASN A 81 12.51 -4.42 -5.10
C ASN A 81 13.33 -5.65 -5.51
N LYS A 82 14.56 -5.77 -4.98
CA LYS A 82 15.50 -6.88 -5.23
C LYS A 82 15.93 -7.05 -6.70
N ALA A 83 15.82 -6.00 -7.51
CA ALA A 83 16.23 -6.01 -8.92
C ALA A 83 17.72 -6.36 -9.14
N VAL A 84 18.58 -6.22 -8.12
CA VAL A 84 20.00 -6.64 -8.17
C VAL A 84 20.18 -8.15 -8.32
N LEU A 85 19.16 -8.95 -8.00
CA LEU A 85 19.19 -10.39 -8.16
C LEU A 85 18.91 -10.82 -9.61
N LEU A 86 18.47 -9.89 -10.47
CA LEU A 86 18.27 -10.15 -11.88
C LEU A 86 19.60 -10.02 -12.63
N PRO A 87 19.82 -10.83 -13.69
CA PRO A 87 20.94 -10.64 -14.61
C PRO A 87 21.06 -9.19 -15.05
N VAL A 88 22.31 -8.70 -15.17
CA VAL A 88 22.60 -7.31 -15.57
C VAL A 88 21.89 -6.95 -16.88
N SER A 89 21.73 -7.90 -17.81
CA SER A 89 20.99 -7.73 -19.05
C SER A 89 19.51 -7.36 -18.86
N ILE A 90 18.86 -7.89 -17.82
CA ILE A 90 17.45 -7.62 -17.48
C ILE A 90 17.35 -6.38 -16.59
N SER A 91 18.27 -6.21 -15.65
CA SER A 91 18.32 -5.04 -14.74
C SER A 91 18.67 -3.73 -15.47
N MET A 92 19.48 -3.81 -16.53
CA MET A 92 19.89 -2.67 -17.38
C MET A 92 19.04 -2.51 -18.64
N GLN A 93 18.10 -3.43 -18.91
CA GLN A 93 17.03 -3.11 -19.86
C GLN A 93 16.25 -1.95 -19.25
N LYS A 94 16.60 -0.73 -19.66
CA LYS A 94 15.69 0.40 -19.56
C LYS A 94 14.41 -0.08 -20.21
N SER A 95 13.37 -0.25 -19.41
CA SER A 95 12.02 -0.33 -19.95
C SER A 95 11.83 0.88 -20.84
N ASP A 96 11.38 0.67 -22.08
CA ASP A 96 10.98 1.77 -22.98
C ASP A 96 9.73 2.50 -22.46
N ASP A 97 9.10 1.97 -21.42
CA ASP A 97 8.03 2.61 -20.68
C ASP A 97 8.56 3.85 -19.91
N PRO A 98 8.07 5.07 -20.21
CA PRO A 98 8.54 6.31 -19.59
C PRO A 98 8.27 6.39 -18.08
N ASP A 99 7.35 5.57 -17.56
CA ASP A 99 6.97 5.55 -16.14
C ASP A 99 7.83 4.61 -15.30
N THR A 100 8.45 3.62 -15.91
CA THR A 100 9.32 2.66 -15.22
C THR A 100 10.74 3.23 -15.11
N LYS A 101 11.15 3.58 -13.88
CA LYS A 101 12.45 4.21 -13.58
C LYS A 101 13.17 3.46 -12.47
N VAL A 102 14.47 3.27 -12.63
CA VAL A 102 15.34 2.70 -11.59
C VAL A 102 15.78 3.80 -10.64
N TYR A 103 15.40 3.67 -9.37
CA TYR A 103 15.74 4.65 -8.33
C TYR A 103 16.81 4.11 -7.39
N ALA A 104 17.87 4.89 -7.19
CA ALA A 104 18.73 4.76 -6.01
C ALA A 104 18.00 5.30 -4.76
N ARG A 105 18.49 4.95 -3.57
CA ARG A 105 17.88 5.31 -2.27
C ARG A 105 17.48 6.79 -2.21
N GLU A 106 18.40 7.70 -2.46
CA GLU A 106 18.20 9.15 -2.33
C GLU A 106 17.14 9.65 -3.33
N LYS A 107 17.17 9.12 -4.55
CA LYS A 107 16.19 9.46 -5.59
C LYS A 107 14.80 8.92 -5.27
N LEU A 108 14.70 7.73 -4.66
CA LEU A 108 13.43 7.16 -4.23
C LEU A 108 12.81 8.00 -3.11
N LEU A 109 13.61 8.36 -2.09
CA LEU A 109 13.14 9.20 -0.99
C LEU A 109 12.64 10.56 -1.50
N ALA A 110 13.42 11.23 -2.36
CA ALA A 110 13.02 12.50 -2.95
C ALA A 110 11.72 12.37 -3.78
N ARG A 111 11.53 11.23 -4.47
CA ARG A 111 10.31 10.99 -5.25
C ARG A 111 9.07 10.79 -4.38
N LEU A 112 9.21 10.08 -3.25
CA LEU A 112 8.15 9.90 -2.26
C LEU A 112 7.75 11.24 -1.65
N GLN A 113 8.74 12.02 -1.17
CA GLN A 113 8.51 13.38 -0.66
C GLN A 113 7.81 14.29 -1.68
N SER A 114 8.29 14.30 -2.93
CA SER A 114 7.64 15.06 -4.00
C SER A 114 6.19 14.59 -4.27
N LYS A 115 5.90 13.29 -4.18
CA LYS A 115 4.52 12.78 -4.28
C LYS A 115 3.66 13.23 -3.10
N ALA A 116 4.19 13.22 -1.89
CA ALA A 116 3.48 13.71 -0.72
C ALA A 116 3.12 15.20 -0.88
N GLU A 117 4.06 16.04 -1.31
CA GLU A 117 3.82 17.46 -1.58
C GLU A 117 2.76 17.70 -2.67
N GLU A 118 2.80 16.93 -3.77
CA GLU A 118 1.77 16.95 -4.81
C GLU A 118 0.37 16.69 -4.22
N ILE A 119 0.24 15.71 -3.33
CA ILE A 119 -1.02 15.35 -2.65
C ILE A 119 -1.49 16.50 -1.73
N VAL A 120 -0.60 17.09 -0.95
CA VAL A 120 -0.92 18.26 -0.09
C VAL A 120 -1.42 19.43 -0.94
N LYS A 121 -0.76 19.71 -2.07
CA LYS A 121 -1.15 20.79 -2.97
C LYS A 121 -2.54 20.55 -3.57
N MET A 122 -2.83 19.32 -4.03
CA MET A 122 -4.15 18.94 -4.55
C MET A 122 -5.26 19.15 -3.52
N ARG A 123 -5.03 18.75 -2.26
CA ARG A 123 -5.98 18.96 -1.15
C ARG A 123 -6.25 20.44 -0.88
N LYS A 124 -5.22 21.30 -0.96
CA LYS A 124 -5.36 22.75 -0.78
C LYS A 124 -6.14 23.41 -1.93
N SER A 125 -5.91 22.98 -3.17
CA SER A 125 -6.64 23.54 -4.33
C SER A 125 -8.12 23.16 -4.36
N GLY A 126 -8.49 21.96 -3.88
CA GLY A 126 -9.87 21.49 -3.83
C GLY A 126 -10.76 22.22 -2.82
N CYS A 127 -10.17 22.97 -1.88
CA CYS A 127 -10.88 23.69 -0.82
C CYS A 127 -11.40 25.08 -1.26
N SER A 128 -11.29 25.45 -2.53
CA SER A 128 -11.66 26.80 -3.01
C SER A 128 -13.07 26.93 -3.62
N THR A 129 -13.94 25.92 -3.52
CA THR A 129 -15.29 25.99 -4.11
C THR A 129 -16.40 25.56 -3.15
N SER A 130 -16.76 26.45 -2.22
CA SER A 130 -18.08 26.67 -1.55
C SER A 130 -17.82 27.31 -0.16
N ARG A 131 -18.32 28.48 0.25
CA ARG A 131 -19.52 29.27 -0.09
C ARG A 131 -19.21 30.77 0.08
N SER A 132 -19.28 31.56 -0.99
CA SER A 132 -19.61 32.99 -0.86
C SER A 132 -21.14 33.10 -0.81
N SER A 133 -21.69 33.24 0.39
CA SER A 133 -22.94 33.99 0.60
C SER A 133 -22.91 34.60 2.00
N ASN A 134 -22.87 35.94 2.00
CA ASN A 134 -23.00 36.83 3.15
C ASN A 134 -24.10 36.38 4.13
N ILE A 135 -23.73 36.15 5.40
CA ILE A 135 -24.52 36.57 6.57
C ILE A 135 -23.54 37.05 7.64
N GLN A 136 -23.76 38.28 8.11
CA GLN A 136 -22.96 39.00 9.09
C GLN A 136 -23.46 38.63 10.50
N SER A 137 -22.59 38.06 11.35
CA SER A 137 -22.81 37.99 12.81
C SER A 137 -21.46 37.83 13.54
N PRO A 138 -21.22 38.56 14.66
CA PRO A 138 -19.92 38.58 15.33
C PRO A 138 -19.79 37.57 16.47
N SER A 139 -18.54 37.19 16.73
CA SER A 139 -17.99 36.59 17.97
C SER A 139 -18.30 35.12 18.28
N GLY A 140 -17.22 34.32 18.22
CA GLY A 140 -17.13 32.97 18.76
C GLY A 140 -15.84 32.30 18.28
N ASN A 141 -14.76 32.42 19.06
CA ASN A 141 -13.51 31.70 18.83
C ASN A 141 -13.77 30.19 18.89
N ALA A 142 -13.62 29.50 17.77
CA ALA A 142 -13.41 28.06 17.70
C ALA A 142 -12.36 27.80 16.62
N GLU A 143 -11.21 27.30 17.06
CA GLU A 143 -10.04 27.00 16.25
C GLU A 143 -10.42 26.16 15.03
N GLY A 144 -10.18 26.72 13.84
CA GLY A 144 -10.26 25.95 12.61
C GLY A 144 -9.19 24.87 12.66
N THR A 145 -9.58 23.62 12.81
CA THR A 145 -8.72 22.46 12.57
C THR A 145 -8.32 22.48 11.10
N SER A 146 -7.24 23.17 10.76
CA SER A 146 -6.57 23.04 9.47
C SER A 146 -6.21 21.57 9.31
N ALA A 147 -6.69 20.92 8.24
CA ALA A 147 -6.33 19.54 7.95
C ALA A 147 -4.80 19.39 8.06
N PRO A 148 -4.29 18.37 8.79
CA PRO A 148 -2.87 18.23 8.99
C PRO A 148 -2.17 18.14 7.63
N ASN A 149 -1.10 18.93 7.45
CA ASN A 149 -0.26 18.86 6.24
C ASN A 149 0.51 17.52 6.13
N ASN A 150 0.39 16.65 7.15
CA ASN A 150 1.01 15.34 7.19
C ASN A 150 0.41 14.38 6.16
N VAL A 151 1.26 13.76 5.36
CA VAL A 151 0.90 12.71 4.41
C VAL A 151 1.34 11.36 4.94
N VAL A 152 0.40 10.43 4.97
CA VAL A 152 0.67 9.03 5.30
C VAL A 152 0.92 8.24 4.01
N GLU A 153 2.10 7.62 3.94
CA GLU A 153 2.49 6.68 2.89
C GLU A 153 2.43 5.24 3.41
N GLY A 154 1.50 4.43 2.90
CA GLY A 154 1.33 3.04 3.31
C GLY A 154 2.10 2.08 2.41
N PHE A 155 3.07 1.36 2.97
CA PHE A 155 3.80 0.31 2.26
C PHE A 155 3.03 -0.99 2.29
N VAL A 156 2.63 -1.47 1.12
CA VAL A 156 1.78 -2.65 0.93
C VAL A 156 2.44 -3.65 -0.01
N GLY A 157 2.03 -4.91 0.07
CA GLY A 157 2.57 -5.99 -0.75
C GLY A 157 2.80 -7.29 0.01
N TYR A 158 3.21 -8.31 -0.72
CA TYR A 158 3.29 -9.69 -0.23
C TYR A 158 4.29 -9.86 0.92
N PRO A 159 4.19 -10.92 1.74
CA PRO A 159 5.25 -11.27 2.69
C PRO A 159 6.62 -11.36 2.00
N ASN A 160 7.68 -10.99 2.71
CA ASN A 160 9.08 -11.14 2.26
C ASN A 160 9.52 -10.38 0.98
N VAL A 161 8.64 -9.59 0.34
CA VAL A 161 9.03 -8.71 -0.78
C VAL A 161 9.98 -7.58 -0.38
N GLY A 162 10.09 -7.31 0.93
CA GLY A 162 11.06 -6.37 1.50
C GLY A 162 10.52 -5.01 1.92
N LYS A 163 9.20 -4.85 2.15
CA LYS A 163 8.57 -3.60 2.65
C LYS A 163 9.32 -2.96 3.82
N SER A 164 9.41 -3.67 4.94
CA SER A 164 10.08 -3.22 6.17
C SER A 164 11.58 -2.95 5.96
N SER A 165 12.23 -3.69 5.05
CA SER A 165 13.63 -3.44 4.67
C SER A 165 13.77 -2.15 3.87
N THR A 166 12.86 -1.88 2.93
CA THR A 166 12.82 -0.63 2.16
C THR A 166 12.61 0.56 3.09
N ILE A 167 11.70 0.45 4.06
CA ILE A 167 11.48 1.49 5.07
C ILE A 167 12.77 1.76 5.87
N ASN A 168 13.42 0.72 6.40
CA ASN A 168 14.68 0.87 7.12
C ASN A 168 15.77 1.53 6.25
N ALA A 169 15.84 1.16 4.96
CA ALA A 169 16.78 1.74 4.01
C ALA A 169 16.49 3.23 3.77
N LEU A 170 15.23 3.61 3.59
CA LEU A 170 14.81 5.01 3.44
C LEU A 170 15.20 5.83 4.68
N LEU A 171 14.89 5.31 5.87
CA LEU A 171 15.22 5.96 7.15
C LEU A 171 16.71 5.99 7.47
N GLY A 172 17.52 5.13 6.85
CA GLY A 172 18.95 4.97 7.16
C GLY A 172 19.22 4.35 8.53
N GLN A 173 18.20 3.79 9.19
CA GLN A 173 18.28 3.20 10.52
C GLN A 173 17.26 2.06 10.67
N LYS A 174 17.56 1.09 11.55
CA LYS A 174 16.70 -0.06 11.79
C LYS A 174 15.56 0.31 12.73
N ARG A 175 14.37 0.57 12.17
CA ARG A 175 13.14 0.94 12.91
C ARG A 175 12.06 -0.15 12.82
N ALA A 176 11.95 -0.84 11.69
CA ALA A 176 11.07 -1.98 11.50
C ALA A 176 11.82 -3.31 11.66
N CYS A 177 11.19 -4.30 12.30
CA CYS A 177 11.75 -5.64 12.42
C CYS A 177 11.67 -6.41 11.10
N VAL A 178 12.77 -7.02 10.67
CA VAL A 178 12.85 -7.81 9.43
C VAL A 178 13.17 -9.28 9.72
N THR A 179 12.64 -10.19 8.92
CA THR A 179 12.99 -11.62 8.92
C THR A 179 12.66 -12.23 7.55
N SER A 180 13.16 -13.44 7.29
CA SER A 180 12.89 -14.21 6.07
C SER A 180 11.62 -15.07 6.16
N THR A 181 11.04 -15.24 7.34
CA THR A 181 9.79 -15.98 7.54
C THR A 181 8.57 -15.05 7.40
N PRO A 182 7.51 -15.50 6.68
CA PRO A 182 6.25 -14.74 6.62
C PRO A 182 5.66 -14.49 8.02
N GLY A 183 4.90 -13.39 8.16
CA GLY A 183 4.12 -13.10 9.36
C GLY A 183 4.86 -12.37 10.48
N LYS A 184 6.00 -11.73 10.19
CA LYS A 184 6.74 -10.93 11.18
C LYS A 184 6.07 -9.60 11.53
N THR A 185 5.66 -8.86 10.52
CA THR A 185 4.83 -7.66 10.69
C THR A 185 3.38 -8.12 10.80
N LYS A 186 2.83 -8.10 12.02
CA LYS A 186 1.46 -8.54 12.32
C LYS A 186 0.48 -7.40 12.49
N HIS A 187 0.98 -6.21 12.76
CA HIS A 187 0.20 -5.00 13.01
C HIS A 187 0.80 -3.85 12.21
N PHE A 188 -0.05 -2.87 11.90
CA PHE A 188 0.38 -1.60 11.31
C PHE A 188 1.41 -0.93 12.23
N GLN A 189 2.48 -0.42 11.64
CA GLN A 189 3.50 0.34 12.35
C GLN A 189 3.68 1.70 11.67
N THR A 190 3.39 2.74 12.42
CA THR A 190 3.50 4.14 11.97
C THR A 190 4.87 4.69 12.36
N LEU A 191 5.60 5.22 11.38
CA LEU A 191 6.95 5.73 11.49
C LEU A 191 6.97 7.17 10.99
N ILE A 192 6.94 8.11 11.93
CA ILE A 192 6.97 9.55 11.64
C ILE A 192 8.39 9.92 11.19
N ILE A 193 8.53 10.48 9.99
CA ILE A 193 9.80 10.98 9.45
C ILE A 193 9.95 12.47 9.74
N SER A 194 8.89 13.22 9.46
CA SER A 194 8.78 14.66 9.68
C SER A 194 7.32 15.01 9.99
N ASP A 195 7.06 16.28 10.30
CA ASP A 195 5.70 16.78 10.51
C ASP A 195 4.81 16.67 9.25
N GLU A 196 5.43 16.47 8.09
CA GLU A 196 4.78 16.41 6.78
C GLU A 196 4.71 14.98 6.20
N LEU A 197 5.52 14.04 6.71
CA LEU A 197 5.63 12.69 6.15
C LEU A 197 5.66 11.62 7.24
N THR A 198 4.72 10.68 7.11
CA THR A 198 4.61 9.50 7.94
C THR A 198 4.60 8.25 7.07
N LEU A 199 5.48 7.28 7.36
CA LEU A 199 5.46 5.99 6.68
C LEU A 199 4.69 4.98 7.52
N CYS A 200 3.90 4.13 6.88
CA CYS A 200 3.21 3.02 7.53
C CYS A 200 3.70 1.68 6.95
N ASP A 201 4.21 0.79 7.82
CA ASP A 201 4.53 -0.59 7.46
C ASP A 201 3.31 -1.48 7.70
N CYS A 202 2.71 -1.99 6.62
CA CYS A 202 1.55 -2.87 6.70
C CYS A 202 1.97 -4.35 6.84
N PRO A 203 1.17 -5.19 7.51
CA PRO A 203 1.31 -6.63 7.43
C PRO A 203 1.38 -7.14 5.98
N GLY A 204 1.97 -8.32 5.79
CA GLY A 204 2.05 -8.92 4.46
C GLY A 204 0.66 -9.17 3.88
N LEU A 205 0.30 -8.42 2.84
CA LEU A 205 -0.98 -8.53 2.14
C LEU A 205 -0.79 -9.40 0.91
N VAL A 206 -1.59 -10.45 0.81
CA VAL A 206 -1.57 -11.37 -0.32
C VAL A 206 -2.92 -11.26 -1.02
N PHE A 207 -2.89 -10.93 -2.31
CA PHE A 207 -4.10 -10.83 -3.11
C PHE A 207 -4.48 -12.20 -3.67
N PRO A 208 -5.78 -12.51 -3.77
CA PRO A 208 -6.24 -13.76 -4.37
C PRO A 208 -5.77 -13.84 -5.82
N SER A 209 -4.90 -14.80 -6.12
CA SER A 209 -4.53 -15.16 -7.50
C SER A 209 -4.83 -16.65 -7.69
N PHE A 210 -5.41 -16.98 -8.84
CA PHE A 210 -5.90 -18.32 -9.13
C PHE A 210 -4.86 -19.23 -9.81
N SER A 211 -3.69 -18.73 -10.20
CA SER A 211 -2.72 -19.53 -10.97
C SER A 211 -1.72 -20.32 -10.12
N SER A 212 -1.78 -20.22 -8.79
CA SER A 212 -0.61 -20.50 -7.96
C SER A 212 -0.64 -21.89 -7.30
N SER A 213 0.33 -22.73 -7.65
CA SER A 213 0.56 -23.98 -6.90
C SER A 213 1.08 -23.67 -5.50
N ARG A 214 0.85 -24.58 -4.53
CA ARG A 214 1.44 -24.41 -3.19
C ARG A 214 2.97 -24.27 -3.22
N TYR A 215 3.63 -24.92 -4.18
CA TYR A 215 5.09 -24.88 -4.34
C TYR A 215 5.55 -23.50 -4.81
N GLU A 216 4.84 -22.90 -5.75
CA GLU A 216 5.10 -21.53 -6.21
C GLU A 216 4.92 -20.53 -5.07
N MET A 217 3.87 -20.68 -4.25
CA MET A 217 3.65 -19.82 -3.09
C MET A 217 4.76 -19.95 -2.03
N ILE A 218 5.35 -21.12 -1.85
CA ILE A 218 6.52 -21.33 -0.99
C ILE A 218 7.75 -20.66 -1.61
N ALA A 219 7.99 -20.88 -2.91
CA ALA A 219 9.13 -20.32 -3.64
C ALA A 219 9.12 -18.78 -3.66
N SER A 220 7.94 -18.17 -3.79
CA SER A 220 7.73 -16.72 -3.73
C SER A 220 7.69 -16.16 -2.29
N GLY A 221 7.90 -17.00 -1.28
CA GLY A 221 7.98 -16.57 0.12
C GLY A 221 6.64 -16.13 0.73
N VAL A 222 5.50 -16.53 0.15
CA VAL A 222 4.14 -16.29 0.67
C VAL A 222 3.83 -17.24 1.81
N LEU A 223 4.12 -18.52 1.62
CA LEU A 223 3.96 -19.56 2.62
C LEU A 223 5.29 -19.83 3.32
N PRO A 224 5.27 -20.18 4.62
CA PRO A 224 6.48 -20.61 5.30
C PRO A 224 6.98 -21.92 4.67
N LEU A 225 8.30 -21.99 4.49
CA LEU A 225 8.97 -23.27 4.25
C LEU A 225 8.82 -24.09 5.53
N LYS A 226 7.97 -25.12 5.52
CA LYS A 226 7.89 -26.06 6.65
C LYS A 226 9.29 -26.61 6.92
N ARG A 227 9.75 -26.52 8.17
CA ARG A 227 10.76 -27.45 8.69
C ARG A 227 10.06 -28.73 9.12
#